data_AF-A0A2P4P0Z5-F1
#
_entry.id   AF-A0A2P4P0Z5-F1
#
_cell.length_a   1.000
_cell.length_b   1.000
_cell.length_c   1.000
_cell.angle_alpha   90.00
_cell.angle_beta   90.00
_cell.angle_gamma   90.00
#
_symmetry.space_group_name_H-M   'P 1'
#
loop_
_entity.id
_entity.type
_entity.pdbx_description
1 polymer ?
#
loop_
_entity_poly.entity_id
_entity_poly.type
_entity_poly.pdbx_seq_one_letter_code
_entity_poly.pdbx_strand_id
1 'polypeptide(L)'
;MFNHDELEFKIIPEKNINDSYEKKSYDVKSVFKKESKNNYPKWIIAISNSITNTLNEKEVLVAISRVTKSDTTSPGKKNLNNENLTSTNSNEFEEKEPEPVEIVTTDTTANEGNTVIYKIKLNQKSKPERICSDLPGGIVIFVHNDKKNYIYCLIFNVKGIFRKKFTHDLSGKRMKQFYYPKRLQDDLNTLYKRKSCITRLFNSIFDHYFFIEQYKGGTQVLQLYDLRTMEMKQFFNLHVRKSHVRKSLRKFGTPIFARSNDEKIIAFSFGFGKLFLFLVENGLEIASEDFGKGVKILFCDFINNDKTIIVIVQKSESECQILYWNLFSTSNHVKSGRKVNFVTDEENISSIARIPGKLITVDTYGNISSVFDRLINNCDPEEEGKEIHSIVIHNDNSKLVESPRKMSCSKSKNEHTIYSLYSQNKTKPLVSKEPWVIDVYDRTSVFLDKEETTQLFIGRSTIQVWRKIAGNKKVELEYIWANNVKANREETCALKVDELYIGDRSFYIKVRWDELKDNEFFEVKWPYSDNHVTPIIHACDALLHLNYREINWLDIKNGMNSWI
;
A
#
# COMPACT_ATOMS: atom_id res chain seq x y z
N MET A 1 1.81 26.50 -9.14
CA MET A 1 3.11 26.52 -9.83
C MET A 1 3.93 27.67 -9.30
N PHE A 2 5.24 27.53 -9.13
CA PHE A 2 6.13 28.60 -8.66
C PHE A 2 7.35 28.66 -9.54
N ASN A 3 7.68 29.87 -9.98
CA ASN A 3 8.88 30.19 -10.70
C ASN A 3 9.90 30.75 -9.70
N HIS A 4 11.01 30.03 -9.51
CA HIS A 4 12.04 30.42 -8.55
C HIS A 4 12.99 31.51 -9.09
N ASP A 5 13.10 31.65 -10.42
CA ASP A 5 13.90 32.73 -11.04
C ASP A 5 13.17 34.07 -10.93
N GLU A 6 11.88 34.04 -11.21
CA GLU A 6 11.00 35.21 -11.09
C GLU A 6 10.57 35.45 -9.64
N LEU A 7 10.69 34.47 -8.74
CA LEU A 7 10.11 34.50 -7.39
C LEU A 7 8.61 34.86 -7.44
N GLU A 8 7.88 34.12 -8.27
CA GLU A 8 6.46 34.32 -8.50
C GLU A 8 5.71 32.99 -8.44
N PHE A 9 4.54 32.95 -7.80
CA PHE A 9 3.66 31.79 -7.89
C PHE A 9 2.36 32.09 -8.61
N LYS A 10 1.86 31.08 -9.31
CA LYS A 10 0.63 31.07 -10.11
C LYS A 10 -0.28 29.95 -9.63
N ILE A 11 -1.57 30.25 -9.51
CA ILE A 11 -2.62 29.27 -9.21
C ILE A 11 -3.24 28.84 -10.54
N ILE A 12 -3.30 27.53 -10.78
CA ILE A 12 -3.80 26.97 -12.03
C ILE A 12 -5.00 26.07 -11.69
N PRO A 13 -6.22 26.40 -12.14
CA PRO A 13 -7.39 25.56 -11.92
C PRO A 13 -7.33 24.30 -12.81
N GLU A 14 -7.83 23.18 -12.28
CA GLU A 14 -7.73 21.84 -12.89
C GLU A 14 -8.32 21.73 -14.31
N LYS A 15 -9.38 22.50 -14.61
CA LYS A 15 -10.00 22.48 -15.96
C LYS A 15 -9.15 23.11 -17.07
N ASN A 16 -8.12 23.88 -16.72
CA ASN A 16 -7.38 24.75 -17.66
C ASN A 16 -5.87 24.53 -17.58
N ILE A 17 -5.42 23.29 -17.28
CA ILE A 17 -4.00 22.99 -17.05
C ILE A 17 -3.10 23.44 -18.22
N ASN A 18 -3.60 23.32 -19.46
CA ASN A 18 -2.87 23.69 -20.68
C ASN A 18 -3.43 24.92 -21.41
N ASP A 19 -4.51 25.54 -20.93
CA ASP A 19 -5.12 26.69 -21.61
C ASP A 19 -4.41 28.00 -21.28
N SER A 20 -4.31 28.88 -22.29
CA SER A 20 -3.56 30.14 -22.28
C SER A 20 -4.26 31.32 -21.60
N TYR A 21 -5.18 31.08 -20.66
CA TYR A 21 -5.82 32.17 -19.91
C TYR A 21 -4.80 32.93 -19.05
N GLU A 22 -5.05 34.22 -18.79
CA GLU A 22 -4.24 35.06 -17.90
C GLU A 22 -4.08 34.42 -16.51
N LYS A 23 -2.96 33.71 -16.31
CA LYS A 23 -2.57 33.12 -15.03
C LYS A 23 -2.09 34.27 -14.14
N LYS A 24 -2.93 34.71 -13.18
CA LYS A 24 -2.51 35.70 -12.18
C LYS A 24 -1.25 35.22 -11.45
N SER A 25 -0.20 36.01 -11.57
CA SER A 25 1.09 35.79 -10.92
C SER A 25 1.17 36.62 -9.64
N TYR A 26 1.78 36.07 -8.60
CA TYR A 26 1.98 36.74 -7.33
C TYR A 26 3.47 36.81 -6.99
N ASP A 27 4.00 38.03 -6.96
CA ASP A 27 5.40 38.34 -6.65
C ASP A 27 5.70 38.19 -5.15
N VAL A 28 6.75 37.45 -4.82
CA VAL A 28 7.25 37.24 -3.45
C VAL A 28 8.68 37.74 -3.22
N LYS A 29 9.26 38.50 -4.15
CA LYS A 29 10.62 39.08 -4.07
C LYS A 29 10.82 39.96 -2.84
N SER A 30 9.77 40.64 -2.38
CA SER A 30 9.85 41.50 -1.18
C SER A 30 10.10 40.71 0.11
N VAL A 31 9.88 39.38 0.09
CA VAL A 31 10.01 38.51 1.27
C VAL A 31 11.27 37.67 1.24
N PHE A 32 11.79 37.36 0.05
CA PHE A 32 13.00 36.58 -0.13
C PHE A 32 14.11 37.44 -0.71
N LYS A 33 15.22 37.61 0.02
CA LYS A 33 16.41 38.30 -0.50
C LYS A 33 16.99 37.50 -1.66
N LYS A 34 17.22 38.16 -2.81
CA LYS A 34 18.02 37.62 -3.92
C LYS A 34 19.47 37.53 -3.49
N GLU A 35 20.11 36.37 -3.65
CA GLU A 35 21.55 36.21 -3.43
C GLU A 35 22.23 35.31 -4.47
N SER A 36 23.56 35.34 -4.40
CA SER A 36 24.55 35.10 -5.44
C SER A 36 24.67 33.66 -5.95
N LYS A 37 25.40 33.53 -7.08
CA LYS A 37 25.67 32.39 -7.98
C LYS A 37 26.17 31.06 -7.34
N ASN A 38 25.65 30.65 -6.20
CA ASN A 38 25.89 29.32 -5.63
C ASN A 38 24.73 28.38 -5.98
N ASN A 39 24.98 27.06 -6.00
CA ASN A 39 23.99 26.00 -6.29
C ASN A 39 22.86 25.86 -5.22
N TYR A 40 22.65 26.87 -4.39
CA TYR A 40 21.62 26.96 -3.34
C TYR A 40 21.10 28.39 -3.35
N PRO A 41 19.78 28.62 -3.17
CA PRO A 41 18.84 27.81 -2.39
C PRO A 41 18.02 26.75 -3.16
N LYS A 42 17.46 25.78 -2.44
CA LYS A 42 16.38 24.90 -2.93
C LYS A 42 15.03 25.43 -2.49
N TRP A 43 14.00 25.26 -3.32
CA TRP A 43 12.65 25.75 -3.04
C TRP A 43 11.68 24.59 -2.80
N ILE A 44 10.93 24.66 -1.70
CA ILE A 44 9.89 23.67 -1.36
C ILE A 44 8.57 24.39 -1.16
N ILE A 45 7.49 23.77 -1.65
CA ILE A 45 6.16 24.36 -1.63
C ILE A 45 5.19 23.32 -1.10
N ALA A 46 4.26 23.76 -0.27
CA ALA A 46 3.14 22.96 0.18
C ALA A 46 1.84 23.75 0.04
N ILE A 47 0.76 23.02 -0.25
CA ILE A 47 -0.59 23.56 -0.33
C ILE A 47 -1.46 22.75 0.62
N SER A 48 -2.26 23.43 1.43
CA SER A 48 -3.20 22.78 2.33
C SER A 48 -4.47 22.34 1.60
N ASN A 49 -5.22 21.38 2.15
CA ASN A 49 -6.62 21.19 1.74
C ASN A 49 -7.41 22.50 1.93
N SER A 50 -8.52 22.60 1.21
CA SER A 50 -9.42 23.75 1.32
C SER A 50 -10.18 23.73 2.64
N ILE A 51 -10.13 24.83 3.36
CA ILE A 51 -11.02 25.10 4.49
C ILE A 51 -12.18 25.96 3.98
N THR A 52 -13.38 25.69 4.47
CA THR A 52 -14.53 26.57 4.27
C THR A 52 -14.66 27.44 5.51
N ASN A 53 -14.52 28.76 5.36
CA ASN A 53 -14.64 29.69 6.47
C ASN A 53 -16.13 29.89 6.87
N THR A 54 -16.37 30.66 7.93
CA THR A 54 -17.73 30.94 8.43
C THR A 54 -18.63 31.69 7.44
N LEU A 55 -18.04 32.31 6.41
CA LEU A 55 -18.73 33.00 5.31
C LEU A 55 -18.95 32.08 4.10
N ASN A 56 -18.71 30.78 4.25
CA ASN A 56 -18.79 29.76 3.19
C ASN A 56 -17.80 30.00 2.03
N GLU A 57 -16.71 30.74 2.28
CA GLU A 57 -15.64 30.97 1.32
C GLU A 57 -14.60 29.86 1.43
N LYS A 58 -14.14 29.34 0.29
CA LYS A 58 -13.06 28.34 0.24
C LYS A 58 -11.70 29.02 0.29
N GLU A 59 -10.93 28.70 1.32
CA GLU A 59 -9.59 29.22 1.56
C GLU A 59 -8.56 28.08 1.57
N VAL A 60 -7.36 28.36 1.08
CA VAL A 60 -6.20 27.45 1.14
C VAL A 60 -4.99 28.17 1.67
N LEU A 61 -4.10 27.44 2.33
CA LEU A 61 -2.78 27.92 2.71
C LEU A 61 -1.76 27.46 1.67
N VAL A 62 -0.89 28.37 1.27
CA VAL A 62 0.27 28.09 0.43
C VAL A 62 1.52 28.47 1.20
N ALA A 63 2.36 27.47 1.47
CA ALA A 63 3.67 27.68 2.08
C ALA A 63 4.76 27.65 1.01
N ILE A 64 5.67 28.62 1.06
CA ILE A 64 6.85 28.70 0.21
C ILE A 64 8.06 28.75 1.14
N SER A 65 8.92 27.75 1.02
CA SER A 65 10.13 27.59 1.83
C SER A 65 11.38 27.74 0.97
N ARG A 66 12.26 28.65 1.39
CA ARG A 66 13.61 28.81 0.88
C ARG A 66 14.54 28.00 1.78
N VAL A 67 15.07 26.91 1.24
CA VAL A 67 15.96 25.98 1.95
C VAL A 67 17.41 26.30 1.61
N THR A 68 18.21 26.64 2.61
CA THR A 68 19.64 26.92 2.43
C THR A 68 20.50 25.76 2.92
N LYS A 69 21.81 25.88 2.78
CA LYS A 69 22.75 24.84 3.21
C LYS A 69 22.65 24.57 4.72
N SER A 70 22.47 25.62 5.54
CA SER A 70 22.37 25.48 7.01
C SER A 70 21.15 24.68 7.46
N ASP A 71 20.08 24.65 6.67
CA ASP A 71 18.89 23.83 6.94
C ASP A 71 19.13 22.34 6.65
N THR A 72 20.16 22.01 5.87
CA THR A 72 20.32 20.65 5.32
C THR A 72 21.64 19.96 5.70
N THR A 73 22.60 20.67 6.28
CA THR A 73 23.87 20.11 6.73
C THR A 73 24.03 20.29 8.23
N SER A 74 24.46 19.25 8.93
CA SER A 74 24.72 19.34 10.37
C SER A 74 26.06 20.06 10.62
N PRO A 75 26.13 20.99 11.58
CA PRO A 75 27.40 21.65 11.95
C PRO A 75 28.45 20.70 12.56
N GLY A 76 28.10 19.42 12.77
CA GLY A 76 28.96 18.43 13.43
C GLY A 76 29.00 18.64 14.96
N LYS A 77 29.29 17.57 15.71
CA LYS A 77 29.49 17.68 17.17
C LYS A 77 30.72 18.57 17.43
N LYS A 78 30.53 19.81 17.88
CA LYS A 78 31.54 20.46 18.74
C LYS A 78 31.62 19.61 20.00
N ASN A 79 32.82 19.37 20.52
CA ASN A 79 33.03 18.61 21.76
C ASN A 79 32.17 19.22 22.88
N LEU A 80 30.99 18.64 23.12
CA LEU A 80 30.23 18.89 24.32
C LEU A 80 30.97 18.15 25.42
N ASN A 81 31.60 18.92 26.30
CA ASN A 81 32.15 18.42 27.55
C ASN A 81 31.05 17.63 28.29
N ASN A 82 31.47 16.49 28.84
CA ASN A 82 30.67 15.53 29.60
C ASN A 82 29.55 16.16 30.44
N GLU A 83 28.35 16.29 29.88
CA GLU A 83 27.12 16.21 30.65
C GLU A 83 26.61 14.78 30.52
N ASN A 84 26.35 14.16 31.67
CA ASN A 84 25.99 12.75 31.82
C ASN A 84 24.77 12.38 30.95
N LEU A 85 25.04 11.95 29.72
CA LEU A 85 24.06 11.36 28.82
C LEU A 85 23.76 9.95 29.32
N THR A 86 22.80 9.83 30.23
CA THR A 86 22.13 8.55 30.47
C THR A 86 21.55 8.08 29.13
N SER A 87 22.13 7.01 28.60
CA SER A 87 21.96 6.56 27.22
C SER A 87 20.68 5.74 27.03
N THR A 88 19.52 6.35 27.28
CA THR A 88 18.25 5.80 26.80
C THR A 88 18.16 6.03 25.30
N ASN A 89 18.03 4.93 24.53
CA ASN A 89 17.70 4.95 23.10
C ASN A 89 16.21 5.29 22.98
N SER A 90 15.85 6.58 23.03
CA SER A 90 14.47 7.00 22.81
C SER A 90 14.11 6.89 21.32
N ASN A 91 13.00 6.20 21.04
CA ASN A 91 12.36 6.18 19.72
C ASN A 91 11.24 7.24 19.63
N GLU A 92 11.21 8.20 20.54
CA GLU A 92 10.16 9.22 20.62
C GLU A 92 10.70 10.57 20.16
N PHE A 93 9.80 11.44 19.70
CA PHE A 93 10.13 12.83 19.47
C PHE A 93 10.23 13.56 20.81
N GLU A 94 11.26 14.38 20.98
CA GLU A 94 11.38 15.27 22.14
C GLU A 94 10.87 16.67 21.78
N GLU A 95 9.82 17.14 22.47
CA GLU A 95 9.24 18.47 22.26
C GLU A 95 10.02 19.55 23.02
N LYS A 96 10.34 20.66 22.37
CA LYS A 96 10.88 21.88 22.99
C LYS A 96 10.22 23.14 22.44
N GLU A 97 10.21 24.19 23.26
CA GLU A 97 9.95 25.54 22.79
C GLU A 97 11.13 25.97 21.90
N PRO A 98 10.90 26.50 20.69
CA PRO A 98 11.97 26.96 19.83
C PRO A 98 12.72 28.12 20.52
N GLU A 99 14.05 28.08 20.47
CA GLU A 99 14.87 29.21 20.89
C GLU A 99 14.48 30.45 20.07
N PRO A 100 14.35 31.64 20.69
CA PRO A 100 14.02 32.85 19.96
C PRO A 100 15.09 33.08 18.88
N VAL A 101 14.65 33.32 17.65
CA VAL A 101 15.54 33.77 16.58
C VAL A 101 15.99 35.17 16.97
N GLU A 102 17.14 35.29 17.63
CA GLU A 102 17.78 36.58 17.86
C GLU A 102 18.13 37.17 16.48
N ILE A 103 17.34 38.14 16.04
CA ILE A 103 17.75 39.05 14.98
C ILE A 103 18.80 39.96 15.62
N VAL A 104 20.03 39.46 15.75
CA VAL A 104 21.17 40.31 16.06
C VAL A 104 21.32 41.24 14.86
N THR A 105 21.04 42.53 15.05
CA THR A 105 21.34 43.61 14.11
C THR A 105 22.85 43.85 14.08
N THR A 106 23.59 42.84 13.64
CA THR A 106 24.97 42.97 13.18
C THR A 106 25.05 42.30 11.83
N ASP A 107 25.62 42.99 10.85
CA ASP A 107 25.78 42.64 9.43
C ASP A 107 26.59 41.35 9.16
N THR A 108 26.22 40.22 9.78
CA THR A 108 26.88 38.93 9.62
C THR A 108 25.89 37.85 9.19
N THR A 109 25.88 37.63 7.88
CA THR A 109 25.52 36.41 7.12
C THR A 109 24.03 36.14 6.83
N ALA A 110 23.64 36.52 5.61
CA ALA A 110 22.36 36.30 4.94
C ALA A 110 22.02 34.82 4.57
N ASN A 111 22.55 33.83 5.30
CA ASN A 111 22.54 32.42 4.90
C ASN A 111 21.45 31.53 5.52
N GLU A 112 20.54 32.05 6.33
CA GLU A 112 19.46 31.26 6.93
C GLU A 112 18.24 31.13 6.03
N GLY A 113 17.72 29.91 5.86
CA GLY A 113 16.48 29.67 5.13
C GLY A 113 15.26 30.17 5.88
N ASN A 114 14.18 30.39 5.14
CA ASN A 114 12.94 30.93 5.69
C ASN A 114 11.72 30.38 4.96
N THR A 115 10.61 30.24 5.69
CA THR A 115 9.31 29.81 5.16
C THR A 115 8.27 30.90 5.35
N VAL A 116 7.44 31.10 4.32
CA VAL A 116 6.37 32.09 4.30
C VAL A 116 5.07 31.39 3.97
N ILE A 117 3.99 31.76 4.67
CA ILE A 117 2.65 31.20 4.45
C ILE A 117 1.71 32.30 3.98
N TYR A 118 1.03 32.02 2.87
CA TYR A 118 -0.02 32.83 2.29
C TYR A 118 -1.37 32.15 2.47
N LYS A 119 -2.38 32.93 2.84
CA LYS A 119 -3.79 32.56 2.78
C LYS A 119 -4.36 33.03 1.45
N ILE A 120 -5.08 32.14 0.77
CA ILE A 120 -5.63 32.38 -0.56
C ILE A 120 -7.10 32.03 -0.57
N LYS A 121 -7.94 32.97 -1.02
CA LYS A 121 -9.36 32.74 -1.24
C LYS A 121 -9.58 32.27 -2.68
N LEU A 122 -10.08 31.05 -2.87
CA LEU A 122 -10.20 30.43 -4.20
C LEU A 122 -11.33 31.06 -5.04
N ASN A 123 -12.40 31.51 -4.38
CA ASN A 123 -13.60 32.02 -5.05
C ASN A 123 -13.63 33.56 -5.19
N GLN A 124 -12.58 34.25 -4.74
CA GLN A 124 -12.49 35.71 -4.79
C GLN A 124 -11.25 36.13 -5.57
N LYS A 125 -11.35 37.22 -6.34
CA LYS A 125 -10.22 37.84 -7.03
C LYS A 125 -9.35 38.67 -6.06
N SER A 126 -9.13 38.20 -4.84
CA SER A 126 -8.30 38.87 -3.82
C SER A 126 -6.82 38.51 -3.98
N LYS A 127 -5.93 39.44 -3.63
CA LYS A 127 -4.50 39.15 -3.51
C LYS A 127 -4.26 38.16 -2.35
N PRO A 128 -3.30 37.23 -2.46
CA PRO A 128 -2.86 36.38 -1.37
C PRO A 128 -2.49 37.22 -0.15
N GLU A 129 -3.02 36.85 1.00
CA GLU A 129 -2.74 37.50 2.27
C GLU A 129 -1.59 36.77 2.95
N ARG A 130 -0.49 37.46 3.25
CA ARG A 130 0.63 36.88 3.98
C ARG A 130 0.27 36.77 5.46
N ILE A 131 0.23 35.56 6.00
CA ILE A 131 -0.16 35.31 7.40
C ILE A 131 1.01 34.94 8.32
N CYS A 132 2.15 34.50 7.76
CA CYS A 132 3.32 34.10 8.55
C CYS A 132 4.60 34.24 7.71
N SER A 133 5.69 34.77 8.28
CA SER A 133 6.97 34.96 7.56
C SER A 133 8.22 34.73 8.41
N ASP A 134 8.03 34.36 9.67
CA ASP A 134 9.03 34.17 10.73
C ASP A 134 9.37 32.69 10.95
N LEU A 135 9.19 31.85 9.92
CA LEU A 135 9.38 30.41 10.02
C LEU A 135 10.74 29.99 9.43
N PRO A 136 11.38 28.94 9.97
CA PRO A 136 12.67 28.47 9.47
C PRO A 136 12.55 27.87 8.06
N GLY A 137 13.69 27.75 7.36
CA GLY A 137 13.78 26.99 6.12
C GLY A 137 13.71 25.48 6.36
N GLY A 138 13.17 24.76 5.37
CA GLY A 138 13.09 23.29 5.39
C GLY A 138 12.06 22.72 4.42
N ILE A 139 11.84 21.39 4.46
CA ILE A 139 10.73 20.76 3.75
C ILE A 139 9.45 21.13 4.47
N VAL A 140 8.57 21.87 3.80
CA VAL A 140 7.27 22.24 4.35
C VAL A 140 6.19 21.28 3.84
N ILE A 141 5.29 20.87 4.74
CA ILE A 141 4.07 20.11 4.41
C ILE A 141 2.90 20.62 5.26
N PHE A 142 1.68 20.38 4.80
CA PHE A 142 0.46 20.57 5.59
C PHE A 142 -0.19 19.23 5.91
N VAL A 143 -0.55 19.04 7.18
CA VAL A 143 -1.25 17.84 7.65
C VAL A 143 -2.59 18.26 8.25
N HIS A 144 -3.68 17.71 7.70
CA HIS A 144 -5.03 17.94 8.20
C HIS A 144 -5.38 16.98 9.33
N ASN A 145 -6.13 17.48 10.30
CA ASN A 145 -6.74 16.65 11.33
C ASN A 145 -8.25 16.80 11.27
N ASP A 146 -8.87 15.91 10.49
CA ASP A 146 -10.31 15.95 10.22
C ASP A 146 -11.15 15.81 11.50
N LYS A 147 -10.62 15.16 12.53
CA LYS A 147 -11.33 15.00 13.81
C LYS A 147 -11.46 16.29 14.61
N LYS A 148 -10.54 17.24 14.42
CA LYS A 148 -10.41 18.42 15.29
C LYS A 148 -10.34 19.75 14.52
N ASN A 149 -10.63 19.74 13.22
CA ASN A 149 -10.72 20.93 12.35
C ASN A 149 -9.53 21.90 12.49
N TYR A 150 -8.32 21.37 12.49
CA TYR A 150 -7.10 22.18 12.45
C TYR A 150 -6.12 21.65 11.41
N ILE A 151 -5.22 22.54 10.98
CA ILE A 151 -4.13 22.24 10.07
C ILE A 151 -2.82 22.39 10.82
N TYR A 152 -1.93 21.41 10.68
CA TYR A 152 -0.53 21.57 11.05
C TYR A 152 0.29 21.95 9.83
N CYS A 153 1.03 23.04 9.92
CA CYS A 153 2.19 23.29 9.07
C CYS A 153 3.40 22.65 9.75
N LEU A 154 4.07 21.74 9.06
CA LEU A 154 5.27 21.07 9.53
C LEU A 154 6.44 21.45 8.63
N ILE A 155 7.57 21.84 9.24
CA ILE A 155 8.80 22.19 8.54
C ILE A 155 9.91 21.29 9.05
N PHE A 156 10.48 20.48 8.15
CA PHE A 156 11.55 19.54 8.45
C PHE A 156 12.89 20.10 7.99
N ASN A 157 13.85 20.16 8.89
CA ASN A 157 15.24 20.47 8.55
C ASN A 157 16.18 19.63 9.41
N VAL A 158 17.49 19.87 9.31
CA VAL A 158 18.49 19.10 10.07
C VAL A 158 18.38 19.26 11.60
N LYS A 159 17.75 20.35 12.08
CA LYS A 159 17.55 20.65 13.51
C LYS A 159 16.32 19.96 14.11
N GLY A 160 15.42 19.42 13.29
CA GLY A 160 14.20 18.77 13.75
C GLY A 160 12.98 19.11 12.89
N ILE A 161 11.81 18.92 13.49
CA ILE A 161 10.49 19.19 12.90
C ILE A 161 9.86 20.35 13.65
N PHE A 162 9.61 21.45 12.95
CA PHE A 162 8.88 22.60 13.48
C PHE A 162 7.41 22.46 13.13
N ARG A 163 6.54 22.55 14.13
CA ARG A 163 5.09 22.41 13.96
C ARG A 163 4.39 23.70 14.36
N LYS A 164 3.63 24.28 13.43
CA LYS A 164 2.72 25.40 13.69
C LYS A 164 1.28 24.95 13.47
N LYS A 165 0.41 25.19 14.45
CA LYS A 165 -1.01 24.85 14.37
C LYS A 165 -1.81 26.05 13.87
N PHE A 166 -2.66 25.83 12.88
CA PHE A 166 -3.67 26.76 12.39
C PHE A 166 -5.06 26.24 12.74
N THR A 167 -5.86 27.08 13.39
CA THR A 167 -7.28 26.80 13.63
C THR A 167 -8.14 27.13 12.40
N HIS A 168 -9.45 26.86 12.46
CA HIS A 168 -10.38 27.05 11.34
C HIS A 168 -10.49 28.50 10.84
N ASP A 169 -10.24 29.48 11.71
CA ASP A 169 -10.11 30.92 11.41
C ASP A 169 -8.73 31.28 10.82
N LEU A 170 -7.88 30.28 10.59
CA LEU A 170 -6.50 30.40 10.15
C LEU A 170 -5.62 31.25 11.09
N SER A 171 -6.01 31.38 12.35
CA SER A 171 -5.13 31.96 13.37
C SER A 171 -4.04 30.94 13.76
N GLY A 172 -2.79 31.38 13.68
CA GLY A 172 -1.63 30.55 14.00
C GLY A 172 -1.35 30.55 15.50
N LYS A 173 -1.15 29.38 16.10
CA LYS A 173 -0.58 29.26 17.45
C LYS A 173 0.95 29.40 17.41
N ARG A 174 1.54 29.50 18.61
CA ARG A 174 2.99 29.43 18.80
C ARG A 174 3.55 28.14 18.17
N MET A 175 4.68 28.29 17.51
CA MET A 175 5.39 27.18 16.88
C MET A 175 6.07 26.33 17.95
N LYS A 176 6.08 25.01 17.75
CA LYS A 176 6.76 24.03 18.60
C LYS A 176 7.86 23.33 17.80
N GLN A 177 8.94 22.94 18.44
CA GLN A 177 10.01 22.15 17.80
C GLN A 177 10.02 20.73 18.37
N PHE A 178 10.23 19.75 17.49
CA PHE A 178 10.36 18.34 17.83
C PHE A 178 11.71 17.83 17.31
N TYR A 179 12.56 17.30 18.19
CA TYR A 179 13.79 16.64 17.75
C TYR A 179 13.50 15.25 17.22
N TYR A 180 14.25 14.85 16.19
CA TYR A 180 14.14 13.50 15.65
C TYR A 180 14.50 12.44 16.71
N PRO A 181 13.97 11.22 16.58
CA PRO A 181 14.41 10.08 17.36
C PRO A 181 15.94 9.97 17.33
N LYS A 182 16.54 9.68 18.50
CA LYS A 182 17.98 9.84 18.76
C LYS A 182 18.89 9.27 17.68
N ARG A 183 18.56 8.08 17.18
CA ARG A 183 19.33 7.41 16.12
C ARG A 183 19.31 8.14 14.80
N LEU A 184 18.14 8.64 14.36
CA LEU A 184 18.07 9.45 13.16
C LEU A 184 18.84 10.76 13.35
N GLN A 185 18.74 11.37 14.54
CA GLN A 185 19.51 12.58 14.86
C GLN A 185 21.03 12.33 14.79
N ASP A 186 21.50 11.21 15.34
CA ASP A 186 22.90 10.80 15.26
C ASP A 186 23.32 10.53 13.80
N ASP A 187 22.51 9.82 13.00
CA ASP A 187 22.78 9.58 11.57
C ASP A 187 22.88 10.90 10.79
N LEU A 188 21.94 11.83 11.01
CA LEU A 188 21.95 13.17 10.42
C LEU A 188 23.23 13.93 10.77
N ASN A 189 23.61 13.90 12.05
CA ASN A 189 24.82 14.58 12.55
C ASN A 189 26.12 13.96 12.04
N THR A 190 26.11 12.67 11.71
CA THR A 190 27.32 11.92 11.35
C THR A 190 27.53 11.90 9.84
N LEU A 191 26.47 11.59 9.07
CA LEU A 191 26.53 11.36 7.62
C LEU A 191 26.37 12.64 6.79
N TYR A 192 25.67 13.65 7.31
CA TYR A 192 25.28 14.85 6.54
C TYR A 192 26.02 16.12 6.97
N LYS A 193 27.31 15.98 7.31
CA LYS A 193 28.19 17.13 7.61
C LYS A 193 28.51 17.95 6.36
N ARG A 194 28.67 17.28 5.22
CA ARG A 194 29.04 17.90 3.92
C ARG A 194 28.00 17.69 2.83
N LYS A 195 27.17 16.65 2.95
CA LYS A 195 26.09 16.32 2.02
C LYS A 195 24.75 16.79 2.59
N SER A 196 23.86 17.28 1.74
CA SER A 196 22.50 17.68 2.12
C SER A 196 21.67 16.47 2.55
N CYS A 197 20.98 16.56 3.69
CA CYS A 197 20.02 15.55 4.15
C CYS A 197 18.61 15.71 3.55
N ILE A 198 18.38 16.74 2.74
CA ILE A 198 17.03 17.11 2.30
C ILE A 198 16.32 16.00 1.53
N THR A 199 17.01 15.33 0.61
CA THR A 199 16.44 14.21 -0.17
C THR A 199 16.06 13.05 0.74
N ARG A 200 16.87 12.76 1.78
CA ARG A 200 16.56 11.72 2.77
C ARG A 200 15.31 12.07 3.57
N LEU A 201 15.23 13.30 4.08
CA LEU A 201 14.07 13.76 4.85
C LEU A 201 12.80 13.80 3.99
N PHE A 202 12.89 14.35 2.78
CA PHE A 202 11.77 14.48 1.84
C PHE A 202 11.17 13.11 1.52
N ASN A 203 12.03 12.14 1.19
CA ASN A 203 11.59 10.78 0.87
C ASN A 203 11.08 10.02 2.08
N SER A 204 11.32 10.50 3.32
CA SER A 204 10.85 9.88 4.56
C SER A 204 9.45 10.37 4.97
N ILE A 205 8.84 11.25 4.18
CA ILE A 205 7.55 11.89 4.45
C ILE A 205 6.55 11.46 3.37
N PHE A 206 5.38 11.00 3.79
CA PHE A 206 4.26 10.80 2.88
C PHE A 206 2.92 11.02 3.59
N ASP A 207 2.09 11.88 3.01
CA ASP A 207 0.82 12.30 3.60
C ASP A 207 1.02 12.84 5.04
N HIS A 208 0.50 12.14 6.06
CA HIS A 208 0.68 12.49 7.47
C HIS A 208 1.64 11.54 8.20
N TYR A 209 2.32 10.65 7.48
CA TYR A 209 3.27 9.70 8.02
C TYR A 209 4.71 10.17 7.83
N PHE A 210 5.53 9.90 8.85
CA PHE A 210 6.98 10.01 8.78
C PHE A 210 7.59 8.65 9.11
N PHE A 211 8.56 8.21 8.31
CA PHE A 211 9.15 6.90 8.48
C PHE A 211 10.68 6.93 8.56
N ILE A 212 11.22 6.00 9.33
CA ILE A 212 12.66 5.92 9.59
C ILE A 212 13.11 4.48 9.39
N GLU A 213 14.02 4.26 8.46
CA GLU A 213 14.69 2.97 8.33
C GLU A 213 15.88 2.93 9.28
N GLN A 214 15.97 1.86 10.05
CA GLN A 214 17.06 1.61 10.99
C GLN A 214 17.61 0.20 10.83
N TYR A 215 18.86 0.01 11.25
CA TYR A 215 19.46 -1.30 11.40
C TYR A 215 19.65 -1.60 12.89
N LYS A 216 19.04 -2.68 13.38
CA LYS A 216 19.13 -3.08 14.79
C LYS A 216 19.47 -4.57 14.88
N GLY A 217 20.63 -4.89 15.46
CA GLY A 217 21.00 -6.27 15.80
C GLY A 217 21.12 -7.24 14.61
N GLY A 218 21.40 -6.74 13.41
CA GLY A 218 21.44 -7.56 12.20
C GLY A 218 20.13 -7.61 11.40
N THR A 219 19.08 -6.97 11.90
CA THR A 219 17.76 -6.87 11.26
C THR A 219 17.49 -5.42 10.86
N GLN A 220 16.96 -5.22 9.66
CA GLN A 220 16.52 -3.90 9.23
C GLN A 220 15.07 -3.69 9.69
N VAL A 221 14.79 -2.51 10.25
CA VAL A 221 13.51 -2.17 10.84
C VAL A 221 13.03 -0.86 10.25
N LEU A 222 11.77 -0.78 9.85
CA LEU A 222 11.10 0.47 9.49
C LEU A 222 10.28 0.95 10.69
N GLN A 223 10.43 2.19 11.10
CA GLN A 223 9.59 2.83 12.11
C GLN A 223 8.63 3.79 11.42
N LEU A 224 7.37 3.80 11.84
CA LEU A 224 6.32 4.67 11.30
C LEU A 224 5.78 5.56 12.41
N TYR A 225 5.69 6.85 12.12
CA TYR A 225 5.23 7.90 13.03
C TYR A 225 4.07 8.67 12.42
N ASP A 226 3.07 9.00 13.22
CA ASP A 226 1.94 9.84 12.82
C ASP A 226 2.24 11.30 13.17
N LEU A 227 2.36 12.15 12.16
CA LEU A 227 2.69 13.57 12.32
C LEU A 227 1.54 14.40 12.91
N ARG A 228 0.31 13.86 12.95
CA ARG A 228 -0.83 14.49 13.63
C ARG A 228 -0.64 14.43 15.15
N THR A 229 -0.15 13.30 15.66
CA THR A 229 0.06 13.08 17.10
C THR A 229 1.51 13.31 17.53
N MET A 230 2.47 13.21 16.61
CA MET A 230 3.91 13.11 16.87
C MET A 230 4.29 11.85 17.66
N GLU A 231 3.59 10.74 17.43
CA GLU A 231 3.82 9.47 18.13
C GLU A 231 4.20 8.36 17.13
N MET A 232 4.99 7.40 17.61
CA MET A 232 5.26 6.17 16.87
C MET A 232 3.99 5.33 16.79
N LYS A 233 3.61 4.90 15.59
CA LYS A 233 2.48 4.00 15.34
C LYS A 233 2.90 2.54 15.36
N GLN A 234 3.99 2.21 14.67
CA GLN A 234 4.40 0.83 14.46
C GLN A 234 5.87 0.72 14.07
N PHE A 235 6.47 -0.45 14.29
CA PHE A 235 7.72 -0.86 13.66
C PHE A 235 7.52 -2.15 12.83
N PHE A 236 8.24 -2.26 11.72
CA PHE A 236 8.15 -3.38 10.79
C PHE A 236 9.51 -4.05 10.67
N ASN A 237 9.56 -5.36 10.88
CA ASN A 237 10.77 -6.15 10.76
C ASN A 237 10.98 -6.59 9.31
N LEU A 238 11.99 -6.02 8.65
CA LEU A 238 12.26 -6.29 7.24
C LEU A 238 13.18 -7.51 7.13
N HIS A 239 12.63 -8.61 6.62
CA HIS A 239 13.36 -9.87 6.46
C HIS A 239 14.16 -9.86 5.15
N VAL A 240 15.21 -9.03 5.10
CA VAL A 240 16.13 -8.99 3.96
C VAL A 240 17.23 -10.04 4.15
N ARG A 241 17.37 -10.98 3.20
CA ARG A 241 18.43 -12.00 3.25
C ARG A 241 19.81 -11.35 3.40
N LYS A 242 20.60 -11.80 4.39
CA LYS A 242 21.94 -11.26 4.77
C LYS A 242 22.92 -11.06 3.62
N SER A 243 22.80 -11.81 2.52
CA SER A 243 23.64 -11.69 1.33
C SER A 243 23.41 -10.40 0.53
N HIS A 244 22.21 -9.81 0.61
CA HIS A 244 21.89 -8.52 -0.01
C HIS A 244 22.33 -7.33 0.87
N VAL A 245 22.30 -7.49 2.20
CA VAL A 245 22.60 -6.44 3.18
C VAL A 245 24.05 -5.93 3.07
N ARG A 246 25.04 -6.82 2.93
CA ARG A 246 26.46 -6.43 2.89
C ARG A 246 26.89 -5.73 1.59
N LYS A 247 26.18 -5.95 0.48
CA LYS A 247 26.41 -5.25 -0.80
C LYS A 247 25.49 -4.03 -0.98
N SER A 248 24.32 -3.97 -0.32
CA SER A 248 23.36 -2.87 -0.46
C SER A 248 23.66 -1.65 0.42
N LEU A 249 24.50 -1.77 1.45
CA LEU A 249 24.89 -0.65 2.33
C LEU A 249 25.47 0.57 1.60
N ARG A 250 25.96 0.40 0.36
CA ARG A 250 26.50 1.49 -0.48
C ARG A 250 25.57 1.96 -1.62
N LYS A 251 24.41 1.34 -1.82
CA LYS A 251 23.47 1.65 -2.92
C LYS A 251 22.01 1.44 -2.48
N PHE A 252 21.58 2.07 -1.38
CA PHE A 252 20.15 2.17 -1.11
C PHE A 252 19.53 3.12 -2.14
N GLY A 253 18.37 2.73 -2.67
CA GLY A 253 17.62 3.57 -3.59
C GLY A 253 16.91 4.67 -2.82
N THR A 254 16.10 5.43 -3.53
CA THR A 254 15.17 6.35 -2.87
C THR A 254 14.05 5.52 -2.24
N PRO A 255 13.84 5.59 -0.91
CA PRO A 255 12.74 4.88 -0.27
C PRO A 255 11.41 5.31 -0.85
N ILE A 256 10.49 4.35 -0.98
CA ILE A 256 9.16 4.56 -1.53
C ILE A 256 8.17 4.02 -0.53
N PHE A 257 7.15 4.80 -0.29
CA PHE A 257 6.10 4.48 0.64
C PHE A 257 4.74 4.82 0.04
N ALA A 258 3.71 4.01 0.26
CA ALA A 258 2.32 4.35 -0.02
C ALA A 258 1.43 3.82 1.11
N ARG A 259 0.20 4.30 1.21
CA ARG A 259 -0.79 3.81 2.19
C ARG A 259 -2.12 3.52 1.50
N SER A 260 -2.87 2.56 2.03
CA SER A 260 -4.26 2.35 1.67
C SER A 260 -5.12 3.54 2.09
N ASN A 261 -6.30 3.66 1.49
CA ASN A 261 -7.27 4.70 1.82
C ASN A 261 -7.72 4.61 3.29
N ASP A 262 -7.89 3.39 3.81
CA ASP A 262 -8.28 3.13 5.20
C ASP A 262 -7.13 3.18 6.22
N GLU A 263 -5.92 3.53 5.77
CA GLU A 263 -4.68 3.61 6.57
C GLU A 263 -4.25 2.29 7.26
N LYS A 264 -4.87 1.14 6.94
CA LYS A 264 -4.54 -0.15 7.57
C LYS A 264 -3.35 -0.85 6.93
N ILE A 265 -3.11 -0.62 5.64
CA ILE A 265 -2.04 -1.25 4.88
C ILE A 265 -1.08 -0.17 4.39
N ILE A 266 0.21 -0.44 4.51
CA ILE A 266 1.25 0.38 3.91
C ILE A 266 2.05 -0.44 2.91
N ALA A 267 2.50 0.21 1.85
CA ALA A 267 3.47 -0.34 0.91
C ALA A 267 4.81 0.35 1.12
N PHE A 268 5.90 -0.42 1.14
CA PHE A 268 7.24 0.10 1.36
C PHE A 268 8.28 -0.57 0.45
N SER A 269 9.22 0.20 -0.08
CA SER A 269 10.39 -0.29 -0.81
C SER A 269 11.62 0.55 -0.49
N PHE A 270 12.80 -0.06 -0.55
CA PHE A 270 14.09 0.62 -0.56
C PHE A 270 14.45 1.27 -1.91
N GLY A 271 13.52 1.27 -2.87
CA GLY A 271 13.72 1.80 -4.22
C GLY A 271 14.38 0.82 -5.20
N PHE A 272 14.61 -0.44 -4.80
CA PHE A 272 15.21 -1.45 -5.68
C PHE A 272 14.57 -2.82 -5.50
N GLY A 273 14.18 -3.42 -6.62
CA GLY A 273 13.79 -4.82 -6.78
C GLY A 273 12.49 -5.21 -6.09
N LYS A 274 12.38 -4.98 -4.78
CA LYS A 274 11.33 -5.53 -3.94
C LYS A 274 10.42 -4.45 -3.34
N LEU A 275 9.11 -4.73 -3.32
CA LEU A 275 8.08 -3.96 -2.63
C LEU A 275 7.41 -4.86 -1.57
N PHE A 276 7.14 -4.30 -0.40
CA PHE A 276 6.59 -5.00 0.75
C PHE A 276 5.27 -4.37 1.18
N LEU A 277 4.31 -5.18 1.62
CA LEU A 277 3.05 -4.74 2.19
C LEU A 277 2.97 -5.14 3.65
N PHE A 278 2.61 -4.18 4.50
CA PHE A 278 2.48 -4.40 5.94
C PHE A 278 1.13 -3.95 6.47
N LEU A 279 0.63 -4.66 7.47
CA LEU A 279 -0.46 -4.20 8.32
C LEU A 279 0.07 -3.24 9.38
N VAL A 280 -0.51 -2.05 9.45
CA VAL A 280 -0.11 -1.02 10.44
C VAL A 280 -0.44 -1.47 11.86
N GLU A 281 -1.55 -2.18 12.05
CA GLU A 281 -2.05 -2.63 13.37
C GLU A 281 -1.01 -3.44 14.16
N ASN A 282 -0.36 -4.41 13.51
CA ASN A 282 0.53 -5.36 14.20
C ASN A 282 1.92 -5.49 13.55
N GLY A 283 2.20 -4.76 12.47
CA GLY A 283 3.49 -4.76 11.80
C GLY A 283 3.74 -5.98 10.91
N LEU A 284 2.74 -6.83 10.68
CA LEU A 284 2.85 -8.05 9.89
C LEU A 284 3.08 -7.76 8.41
N GLU A 285 4.09 -8.41 7.82
CA GLU A 285 4.27 -8.46 6.36
C GLU A 285 3.20 -9.39 5.77
N ILE A 286 2.25 -8.83 5.02
CA ILE A 286 1.14 -9.61 4.44
C ILE A 286 1.43 -10.09 3.02
N ALA A 287 2.27 -9.35 2.28
CA ALA A 287 2.71 -9.74 0.95
C ALA A 287 3.99 -9.00 0.57
N SER A 288 4.71 -9.54 -0.41
CA SER A 288 5.84 -8.86 -1.01
C SER A 288 6.04 -9.31 -2.45
N GLU A 289 6.46 -8.39 -3.32
CA GLU A 289 6.69 -8.65 -4.74
C GLU A 289 8.11 -8.28 -5.12
N ASP A 290 8.81 -9.18 -5.84
CA ASP A 290 10.16 -8.96 -6.35
C ASP A 290 10.11 -8.77 -7.87
N PHE A 291 10.32 -7.53 -8.31
CA PHE A 291 10.35 -7.12 -9.71
C PHE A 291 11.67 -7.47 -10.42
N GLY A 292 12.61 -8.10 -9.73
CA GLY A 292 13.85 -8.59 -10.29
C GLY A 292 15.07 -7.73 -9.96
N LYS A 293 16.24 -8.33 -10.13
CA LYS A 293 17.52 -7.72 -9.78
C LYS A 293 17.86 -6.56 -10.73
N GLY A 294 18.24 -5.42 -10.15
CA GLY A 294 18.64 -4.22 -10.91
C GLY A 294 17.49 -3.31 -11.31
N VAL A 295 16.24 -3.73 -11.07
CA VAL A 295 15.06 -2.89 -11.30
C VAL A 295 14.99 -1.83 -10.21
N LYS A 296 14.98 -0.55 -10.61
CA LYS A 296 14.76 0.58 -9.69
C LYS A 296 13.27 0.84 -9.61
N ILE A 297 12.71 0.81 -8.42
CA ILE A 297 11.34 1.26 -8.20
C ILE A 297 11.44 2.78 -8.07
N LEU A 298 10.56 3.51 -8.75
CA LEU A 298 10.54 4.98 -8.73
C LEU A 298 9.32 5.52 -7.98
N PHE A 299 8.22 4.77 -8.02
CA PHE A 299 6.97 5.19 -7.42
C PHE A 299 6.05 4.00 -7.17
N CYS A 300 5.20 4.08 -6.14
CA CYS A 300 4.03 3.21 -6.01
C CYS A 300 2.84 3.95 -5.36
N ASP A 301 1.61 3.50 -5.62
CA ASP A 301 0.42 3.94 -4.89
C ASP A 301 -0.71 2.90 -4.92
N PHE A 302 -1.65 3.00 -3.98
CA PHE A 302 -2.86 2.18 -4.00
C PHE A 302 -3.90 2.81 -4.93
N ILE A 303 -4.54 1.98 -5.76
CA ILE A 303 -5.60 2.37 -6.69
C ILE A 303 -6.75 1.36 -6.63
N ASN A 304 -7.86 1.67 -7.30
CA ASN A 304 -9.04 0.79 -7.39
C ASN A 304 -9.56 0.35 -6.01
N ASN A 305 -9.75 1.31 -5.10
CA ASN A 305 -10.16 1.07 -3.71
C ASN A 305 -9.24 0.05 -3.00
N ASP A 306 -7.93 0.29 -3.08
CA ASP A 306 -6.88 -0.51 -2.46
C ASP A 306 -6.75 -1.95 -2.96
N LYS A 307 -7.45 -2.32 -4.04
CA LYS A 307 -7.36 -3.66 -4.65
C LYS A 307 -6.12 -3.88 -5.51
N THR A 308 -5.49 -2.79 -5.96
CA THR A 308 -4.35 -2.85 -6.87
C THR A 308 -3.32 -1.82 -6.48
N ILE A 309 -2.05 -2.17 -6.58
CA ILE A 309 -0.94 -1.25 -6.41
C ILE A 309 -0.35 -0.95 -7.77
N ILE A 310 -0.34 0.33 -8.13
CA ILE A 310 0.40 0.79 -9.30
C ILE A 310 1.85 1.01 -8.91
N VAL A 311 2.78 0.52 -9.72
CA VAL A 311 4.23 0.62 -9.49
C VAL A 311 4.89 1.13 -10.76
N ILE A 312 5.67 2.21 -10.67
CA ILE A 312 6.53 2.67 -11.77
C ILE A 312 7.92 2.13 -11.50
N VAL A 313 8.44 1.34 -12.44
CA VAL A 313 9.78 0.77 -12.36
C VAL A 313 10.64 1.17 -13.55
N GLN A 314 11.92 1.37 -13.29
CA GLN A 314 12.95 1.60 -14.30
C GLN A 314 13.80 0.34 -14.42
N LYS A 315 13.76 -0.29 -15.59
CA LYS A 315 14.53 -1.51 -15.90
C LYS A 315 15.90 -1.21 -16.50
N SER A 316 16.00 -0.11 -17.24
CA SER A 316 17.24 0.42 -17.85
C SER A 316 17.21 1.95 -17.81
N GLU A 317 18.32 2.62 -18.10
CA GLU A 317 18.43 4.08 -17.99
C GLU A 317 17.34 4.85 -18.76
N SER A 318 16.85 4.30 -19.87
CA SER A 318 15.84 4.93 -20.74
C SER A 318 14.45 4.32 -20.67
N GLU A 319 14.24 3.22 -19.93
CA GLU A 319 12.99 2.47 -19.96
C GLU A 319 12.30 2.44 -18.58
N CYS A 320 11.32 3.33 -18.42
CA CYS A 320 10.34 3.28 -17.34
C CYS A 320 9.05 2.60 -17.82
N GLN A 321 8.54 1.68 -17.03
CA GLN A 321 7.31 0.96 -17.28
C GLN A 321 6.44 0.95 -16.04
N ILE A 322 5.12 0.89 -16.25
CA ILE A 322 4.16 0.70 -15.18
C ILE A 322 3.90 -0.78 -15.00
N LEU A 323 3.75 -1.18 -13.75
CA LEU A 323 3.27 -2.49 -13.33
C LEU A 323 2.04 -2.31 -12.45
N TYR A 324 1.07 -3.19 -12.62
CA TYR A 324 -0.12 -3.27 -11.79
C TYR A 324 -0.03 -4.56 -10.97
N TRP A 325 0.14 -4.42 -9.66
CA TRP A 325 0.12 -5.53 -8.75
C TRP A 325 -1.28 -5.66 -8.14
N ASN A 326 -2.07 -6.60 -8.66
CA ASN A 326 -3.39 -6.92 -8.12
C ASN A 326 -3.21 -7.80 -6.88
N LEU A 327 -3.65 -7.29 -5.73
CA LEU A 327 -3.45 -7.94 -4.43
C LEU A 327 -4.29 -9.20 -4.26
N PHE A 328 -5.31 -9.36 -5.10
CA PHE A 328 -6.32 -10.40 -4.99
C PHE A 328 -6.44 -11.25 -6.26
N SER A 329 -5.47 -11.29 -7.18
CA SER A 329 -5.53 -12.16 -8.39
C SER A 329 -4.65 -13.41 -8.25
N THR A 330 -5.12 -14.57 -8.77
CA THR A 330 -4.37 -15.85 -8.84
C THR A 330 -3.66 -16.07 -10.18
N SER A 331 -4.01 -15.32 -11.23
CA SER A 331 -3.41 -15.47 -12.55
C SER A 331 -2.74 -14.16 -12.99
N ASN A 332 -1.41 -14.18 -13.12
CA ASN A 332 -0.61 -12.99 -13.42
C ASN A 332 -0.95 -11.79 -12.50
N HIS A 333 -0.71 -11.97 -11.19
CA HIS A 333 -0.94 -10.94 -10.16
C HIS A 333 -0.16 -9.64 -10.41
N VAL A 334 0.91 -9.69 -11.22
CA VAL A 334 1.57 -8.50 -11.78
C VAL A 334 1.32 -8.41 -13.27
N LYS A 335 0.58 -7.39 -13.71
CA LYS A 335 0.37 -7.06 -15.13
C LYS A 335 1.27 -5.91 -15.56
N SER A 336 1.91 -6.03 -16.72
CA SER A 336 2.68 -4.93 -17.29
C SER A 336 1.77 -3.92 -17.97
N GLY A 337 1.90 -2.66 -17.61
CA GLY A 337 1.21 -1.53 -18.20
C GLY A 337 1.99 -0.89 -19.35
N ARG A 338 1.67 0.39 -19.63
CA ARG A 338 2.34 1.17 -20.67
C ARG A 338 3.73 1.61 -20.21
N LYS A 339 4.63 1.81 -21.18
CA LYS A 339 5.88 2.55 -20.96
C LYS A 339 5.55 4.02 -20.72
N VAL A 340 6.27 4.65 -19.81
CA VAL A 340 6.07 6.06 -19.46
C VAL A 340 7.38 6.81 -19.51
N ASN A 341 7.33 8.05 -19.98
CA ASN A 341 8.44 8.98 -19.82
C ASN A 341 8.33 9.58 -18.42
N PHE A 342 8.93 8.91 -17.44
CA PHE A 342 8.97 9.37 -16.06
C PHE A 342 10.41 9.77 -15.72
N VAL A 343 10.63 11.07 -15.54
CA VAL A 343 11.96 11.61 -15.21
C VAL A 343 11.99 11.92 -13.72
N THR A 344 12.72 11.12 -12.96
CA THR A 344 13.11 11.45 -11.58
C THR A 344 14.55 11.94 -11.59
N ASP A 345 14.74 13.24 -11.50
CA ASP A 345 16.03 13.81 -11.13
C ASP A 345 16.10 13.81 -9.59
N GLU A 346 17.01 13.00 -9.03
CA GLU A 346 17.22 12.88 -7.57
C GLU A 346 17.58 14.23 -6.92
N GLU A 347 18.07 15.20 -7.71
CA GLU A 347 18.41 16.53 -7.23
C GLU A 347 17.24 17.52 -7.31
N ASN A 348 16.25 17.24 -8.16
CA ASN A 348 15.12 18.13 -8.46
C ASN A 348 13.77 17.57 -7.96
N ILE A 349 13.63 17.51 -6.63
CA ILE A 349 12.37 17.16 -5.95
C ILE A 349 11.22 18.16 -6.18
N SER A 350 11.47 19.30 -6.82
CA SER A 350 10.47 20.37 -7.01
C SER A 350 9.53 20.16 -8.21
N SER A 351 9.87 19.23 -9.10
CA SER A 351 9.11 18.94 -10.33
C SER A 351 8.01 17.89 -10.14
N ILE A 352 7.93 17.26 -8.97
CA ILE A 352 6.97 16.18 -8.68
C ILE A 352 6.12 16.57 -7.47
N ALA A 353 4.79 16.56 -7.65
CA ALA A 353 3.84 16.68 -6.57
C ALA A 353 3.09 15.35 -6.41
N ARG A 354 3.18 14.80 -5.20
CA ARG A 354 2.56 13.54 -4.84
C ARG A 354 1.52 13.75 -3.76
N ILE A 355 0.30 13.31 -4.03
CA ILE A 355 -0.79 13.21 -3.05
C ILE A 355 -1.44 11.83 -3.19
N PRO A 356 -2.12 11.30 -2.15
CA PRO A 356 -2.81 10.02 -2.27
C PRO A 356 -3.69 9.97 -3.53
N GLY A 357 -3.42 9.01 -4.42
CA GLY A 357 -4.19 8.80 -5.65
C GLY A 357 -3.93 9.81 -6.79
N LYS A 358 -3.02 10.80 -6.64
CA LYS A 358 -2.56 11.66 -7.74
C LYS A 358 -1.04 11.85 -7.75
N LEU A 359 -0.43 11.64 -8.91
CA LEU A 359 0.96 11.95 -9.19
C LEU A 359 1.04 12.98 -10.31
N ILE A 360 1.46 14.19 -9.98
CA ILE A 360 1.55 15.31 -10.91
C ILE A 360 3.02 15.61 -11.14
N THR A 361 3.41 15.73 -12.41
CA THR A 361 4.78 16.05 -12.81
C THR A 361 4.82 17.27 -13.70
N VAL A 362 5.88 18.06 -13.58
CA VAL A 362 6.18 19.20 -14.44
C VAL A 362 7.44 18.88 -15.25
N ASP A 363 7.36 18.98 -16.57
CA ASP A 363 8.52 18.76 -17.44
C ASP A 363 9.43 20.00 -17.52
N THR A 364 10.55 19.87 -18.23
CA THR A 364 11.52 20.96 -18.42
C THR A 364 10.97 22.15 -19.20
N TYR A 365 9.83 21.98 -19.90
CA TYR A 365 9.15 23.04 -20.64
C TYR A 365 8.02 23.68 -19.82
N GLY A 366 7.79 23.21 -18.58
CA GLY A 366 6.74 23.71 -17.69
C GLY A 366 5.36 23.10 -17.96
N ASN A 367 5.26 22.05 -18.78
CA ASN A 367 3.99 21.35 -18.99
C ASN A 367 3.65 20.48 -17.78
N ILE A 368 2.41 20.59 -17.31
CA ILE A 368 1.90 19.84 -16.16
C ILE A 368 1.16 18.61 -16.70
N SER A 369 1.48 17.44 -16.15
CA SER A 369 0.81 16.19 -16.48
C SER A 369 0.46 15.41 -15.23
N SER A 370 -0.77 14.88 -15.17
CA SER A 370 -1.14 13.83 -14.23
C SER A 370 -0.68 12.51 -14.81
N VAL A 371 0.20 11.80 -14.10
CA VAL A 371 0.67 10.49 -14.50
C VAL A 371 -0.50 9.52 -14.52
N PHE A 372 -1.41 9.58 -13.54
CA PHE A 372 -2.52 8.62 -13.41
C PHE A 372 -3.71 8.84 -14.33
N ASP A 373 -4.02 10.07 -14.75
CA ASP A 373 -5.18 10.32 -15.62
C ASP A 373 -5.04 9.59 -16.97
N ARG A 374 -3.80 9.27 -17.36
CA ARG A 374 -3.48 8.49 -18.57
C ARG A 374 -3.53 6.96 -18.37
N LEU A 375 -3.78 6.48 -17.15
CA LEU A 375 -3.47 5.11 -16.72
C LEU A 375 -4.67 4.28 -16.23
N ILE A 376 -5.76 4.92 -15.82
CA ILE A 376 -6.90 4.25 -15.17
C ILE A 376 -7.73 3.37 -16.15
N ASN A 377 -7.62 3.59 -17.47
CA ASN A 377 -8.43 2.86 -18.46
C ASN A 377 -7.92 1.44 -18.83
N ASN A 378 -6.83 0.94 -18.25
CA ASN A 378 -6.31 -0.42 -18.55
C ASN A 378 -6.43 -1.39 -17.37
N CYS A 379 -7.13 -1.00 -16.30
CA CYS A 379 -7.46 -1.89 -15.18
C CYS A 379 -8.76 -2.63 -15.49
N ASP A 380 -8.80 -3.37 -16.61
CA ASP A 380 -9.96 -4.23 -16.84
C ASP A 380 -9.98 -5.28 -15.73
N PRO A 381 -11.14 -5.46 -15.05
CA PRO A 381 -11.34 -6.68 -14.27
C PRO A 381 -11.08 -7.86 -15.20
N GLU A 382 -10.47 -8.92 -14.66
CA GLU A 382 -10.26 -10.14 -15.44
C GLU A 382 -11.57 -10.54 -16.14
N GLU A 383 -11.48 -10.88 -17.43
CA GLU A 383 -12.65 -11.31 -18.20
C GLU A 383 -13.45 -12.31 -17.39
N GLU A 384 -14.76 -12.07 -17.27
CA GLU A 384 -15.70 -12.98 -16.65
C GLU A 384 -15.39 -14.41 -17.11
N GLY A 385 -15.31 -15.34 -16.15
CA GLY A 385 -15.17 -16.75 -16.47
C GLY A 385 -16.18 -17.11 -17.54
N LYS A 386 -15.68 -17.63 -18.67
CA LYS A 386 -16.49 -18.02 -19.84
C LYS A 386 -17.75 -18.76 -19.42
N GLU A 387 -18.82 -18.56 -20.19
CA GLU A 387 -20.11 -19.23 -20.06
C GLU A 387 -19.98 -20.68 -19.56
N ILE A 388 -20.75 -21.00 -18.53
CA ILE A 388 -20.72 -22.30 -17.87
C ILE A 388 -21.41 -23.32 -18.79
N HIS A 389 -20.65 -24.26 -19.38
CA HIS A 389 -21.10 -25.03 -20.53
C HIS A 389 -21.61 -26.46 -20.23
N SER A 390 -21.56 -26.97 -19.00
CA SER A 390 -21.93 -28.38 -18.72
C SER A 390 -22.58 -28.63 -17.34
N ILE A 391 -23.65 -29.41 -17.32
CA ILE A 391 -24.36 -29.86 -16.10
C ILE A 391 -23.84 -31.23 -15.69
N VAL A 392 -23.46 -31.38 -14.43
CA VAL A 392 -22.93 -32.62 -13.85
C VAL A 392 -24.00 -33.34 -13.03
N ILE A 393 -24.75 -32.60 -12.22
CA ILE A 393 -25.81 -33.09 -11.32
C ILE A 393 -26.93 -32.06 -11.32
N HIS A 394 -28.18 -32.48 -11.56
CA HIS A 394 -29.38 -31.65 -11.44
C HIS A 394 -30.55 -32.56 -11.06
N ASN A 395 -31.22 -32.27 -9.93
CA ASN A 395 -32.25 -33.17 -9.39
C ASN A 395 -33.65 -32.98 -10.02
N ASP A 396 -33.91 -31.84 -10.67
CA ASP A 396 -35.22 -31.51 -11.25
C ASP A 396 -35.18 -31.51 -12.79
N ASN A 397 -35.91 -32.42 -13.44
CA ASN A 397 -35.88 -32.62 -14.90
C ASN A 397 -36.77 -31.62 -15.68
N SER A 398 -37.43 -30.68 -15.00
CA SER A 398 -38.56 -29.93 -15.57
C SER A 398 -38.22 -28.58 -16.25
N LYS A 399 -36.96 -28.11 -16.24
CA LYS A 399 -36.58 -26.76 -16.73
C LYS A 399 -35.27 -26.68 -17.54
N LEU A 400 -35.01 -27.60 -18.46
CA LEU A 400 -33.85 -27.48 -19.36
C LEU A 400 -34.22 -26.72 -20.64
N VAL A 401 -33.68 -25.52 -20.82
CA VAL A 401 -33.86 -24.68 -22.02
C VAL A 401 -32.88 -25.08 -23.14
N GLU A 402 -31.76 -25.74 -22.83
CA GLU A 402 -30.84 -26.35 -23.79
C GLU A 402 -30.30 -27.68 -23.26
N SER A 403 -30.02 -28.63 -24.15
CA SER A 403 -29.53 -29.97 -23.77
C SER A 403 -28.06 -29.91 -23.33
N PRO A 404 -27.72 -30.16 -22.05
CA PRO A 404 -26.34 -30.06 -21.56
C PRO A 404 -25.44 -31.15 -22.17
N ARG A 405 -24.14 -30.85 -22.34
CA ARG A 405 -23.14 -31.84 -22.74
C ARG A 405 -22.98 -32.90 -21.64
N LYS A 406 -23.26 -34.17 -21.96
CA LYS A 406 -23.07 -35.32 -21.07
C LYS A 406 -21.58 -35.56 -20.79
N MET A 407 -21.21 -35.67 -19.52
CA MET A 407 -19.82 -35.88 -19.09
C MET A 407 -19.53 -37.38 -18.84
N SER A 408 -18.28 -37.81 -19.06
CA SER A 408 -17.89 -39.20 -18.75
C SER A 408 -17.76 -39.37 -17.23
N CYS A 409 -18.11 -40.55 -16.72
CA CYS A 409 -18.09 -40.86 -15.29
C CYS A 409 -17.43 -42.21 -15.06
N SER A 410 -16.51 -42.26 -14.09
CA SER A 410 -15.95 -43.52 -13.57
C SER A 410 -16.17 -43.61 -12.07
N LYS A 411 -16.72 -44.74 -11.61
CA LYS A 411 -16.86 -45.05 -10.18
C LYS A 411 -15.72 -45.98 -9.76
N SER A 412 -15.00 -45.60 -8.71
CA SER A 412 -14.04 -46.47 -8.06
C SER A 412 -14.73 -47.40 -7.05
N LYS A 413 -14.05 -48.46 -6.61
CA LYS A 413 -14.56 -49.39 -5.58
C LYS A 413 -14.78 -48.74 -4.20
N ASN A 414 -14.28 -47.53 -3.98
CA ASN A 414 -14.28 -46.86 -2.68
C ASN A 414 -15.23 -45.66 -2.66
N GLU A 415 -16.41 -45.73 -3.27
CA GLU A 415 -17.44 -44.65 -3.22
C GLU A 415 -16.98 -43.29 -3.77
N HIS A 416 -15.95 -43.28 -4.63
CA HIS A 416 -15.46 -42.08 -5.30
C HIS A 416 -15.95 -42.06 -6.74
N THR A 417 -16.75 -41.04 -7.07
CA THR A 417 -17.22 -40.78 -8.43
C THR A 417 -16.35 -39.70 -9.07
N ILE A 418 -15.76 -39.99 -10.22
CA ILE A 418 -14.85 -39.07 -10.93
C ILE A 418 -15.45 -38.76 -12.31
N TYR A 419 -15.57 -37.47 -12.59
CA TYR A 419 -16.07 -36.95 -13.85
C TYR A 419 -14.96 -36.24 -14.66
N SER A 420 -14.98 -36.42 -15.98
CA SER A 420 -14.09 -35.73 -16.92
C SER A 420 -14.84 -35.31 -18.18
N LEU A 421 -14.66 -34.07 -18.62
CA LEU A 421 -15.26 -33.56 -19.85
C LEU A 421 -14.51 -34.05 -21.10
N TYR A 422 -13.25 -34.45 -20.95
CA TYR A 422 -12.32 -34.67 -22.07
C TYR A 422 -11.78 -36.10 -22.17
N SER A 423 -11.76 -36.87 -21.07
CA SER A 423 -11.23 -38.24 -21.05
C SER A 423 -12.33 -39.29 -20.98
N GLN A 424 -12.24 -40.33 -21.80
CA GLN A 424 -13.12 -41.51 -21.75
C GLN A 424 -12.52 -42.68 -20.94
N ASN A 425 -11.29 -42.53 -20.44
CA ASN A 425 -10.57 -43.58 -19.72
C ASN A 425 -10.67 -43.40 -18.20
N LYS A 426 -10.33 -44.47 -17.44
CA LYS A 426 -10.24 -44.43 -15.96
C LYS A 426 -9.11 -43.50 -15.51
N THR A 427 -9.39 -42.21 -15.41
CA THR A 427 -8.46 -41.21 -14.85
C THR A 427 -8.34 -41.40 -13.34
N LYS A 428 -7.11 -41.34 -12.81
CA LYS A 428 -6.85 -41.30 -11.36
C LYS A 428 -7.05 -39.86 -10.85
N PRO A 429 -7.71 -39.65 -9.70
CA PRO A 429 -7.86 -38.31 -9.15
C PRO A 429 -6.50 -37.79 -8.64
N LEU A 430 -6.29 -36.47 -8.68
CA LEU A 430 -5.17 -35.77 -8.04
C LEU A 430 -5.21 -35.95 -6.52
N VAL A 431 -6.41 -35.83 -5.94
CA VAL A 431 -6.67 -36.04 -4.51
C VAL A 431 -7.85 -37.01 -4.35
N SER A 432 -7.65 -38.04 -3.53
CA SER A 432 -8.58 -39.15 -3.39
C SER A 432 -9.46 -39.09 -2.14
N LYS A 433 -9.08 -38.33 -1.10
CA LYS A 433 -9.80 -38.26 0.19
C LYS A 433 -9.40 -37.01 0.97
N GLU A 434 -10.32 -36.50 1.79
CA GLU A 434 -9.99 -35.54 2.85
C GLU A 434 -9.09 -36.20 3.92
N PRO A 435 -7.92 -35.63 4.23
CA PRO A 435 -6.98 -36.23 5.20
C PRO A 435 -7.53 -36.38 6.62
N TRP A 436 -8.50 -35.54 7.00
CA TRP A 436 -9.10 -35.51 8.34
C TRP A 436 -10.32 -36.44 8.48
N VAL A 437 -10.76 -37.10 7.42
CA VAL A 437 -11.88 -38.05 7.46
C VAL A 437 -11.32 -39.47 7.48
N ILE A 438 -11.66 -40.27 8.49
CA ILE A 438 -11.04 -41.59 8.73
C ILE A 438 -11.81 -42.71 8.02
N ASP A 439 -13.13 -42.62 8.00
CA ASP A 439 -14.04 -43.60 7.43
C ASP A 439 -14.23 -43.43 5.92
N VAL A 440 -14.94 -44.37 5.30
CA VAL A 440 -15.26 -44.35 3.86
C VAL A 440 -16.54 -43.53 3.67
N TYR A 441 -16.58 -42.72 2.61
CA TYR A 441 -17.73 -41.87 2.32
C TYR A 441 -17.85 -41.57 0.82
N ASP A 442 -19.08 -41.28 0.40
CA ASP A 442 -19.40 -40.81 -0.93
C ASP A 442 -18.73 -39.46 -1.20
N ARG A 443 -17.97 -39.40 -2.30
CA ARG A 443 -17.29 -38.17 -2.72
C ARG A 443 -17.21 -38.06 -4.23
N THR A 444 -17.15 -36.82 -4.69
CA THR A 444 -17.17 -36.49 -6.11
C THR A 444 -15.92 -35.70 -6.50
N SER A 445 -15.28 -36.08 -7.60
CA SER A 445 -14.24 -35.27 -8.24
C SER A 445 -14.61 -34.93 -9.67
N VAL A 446 -14.27 -33.73 -10.11
CA VAL A 446 -14.48 -33.28 -11.48
C VAL A 446 -13.21 -32.60 -11.99
N PHE A 447 -12.70 -32.99 -13.16
CA PHE A 447 -11.62 -32.26 -13.81
C PHE A 447 -12.16 -31.01 -14.52
N LEU A 448 -11.52 -29.86 -14.26
CA LEU A 448 -11.96 -28.55 -14.76
C LEU A 448 -11.23 -28.11 -16.03
N ASP A 449 -10.22 -28.85 -16.48
CA ASP A 449 -9.44 -28.51 -17.69
C ASP A 449 -9.15 -29.77 -18.54
N LYS A 450 -8.78 -29.52 -19.80
CA LYS A 450 -8.50 -30.58 -20.79
C LYS A 450 -7.27 -31.39 -20.45
N GLU A 451 -6.28 -30.75 -19.83
CA GLU A 451 -5.02 -31.36 -19.44
C GLU A 451 -5.13 -32.19 -18.14
N GLU A 452 -6.30 -32.22 -17.51
CA GLU A 452 -6.57 -32.88 -16.22
C GLU A 452 -5.58 -32.44 -15.12
N THR A 453 -5.19 -31.16 -15.15
CA THR A 453 -4.29 -30.53 -14.19
C THR A 453 -5.02 -29.86 -13.04
N THR A 454 -6.31 -29.56 -13.19
CA THR A 454 -7.13 -28.91 -12.17
C THR A 454 -8.33 -29.79 -11.80
N GLN A 455 -8.48 -30.12 -10.52
CA GLN A 455 -9.55 -30.98 -9.99
C GLN A 455 -10.40 -30.22 -8.98
N LEU A 456 -11.71 -30.16 -9.21
CA LEU A 456 -12.72 -29.91 -8.18
C LEU A 456 -12.94 -31.20 -7.37
N PHE A 457 -12.89 -31.11 -6.05
CA PHE A 457 -13.16 -32.19 -5.11
C PHE A 457 -14.28 -31.77 -4.16
N ILE A 458 -15.36 -32.55 -4.14
CA ILE A 458 -16.52 -32.37 -3.27
C ILE A 458 -16.48 -33.52 -2.26
N GLY A 459 -16.11 -33.16 -1.04
CA GLY A 459 -15.95 -34.06 0.09
C GLY A 459 -17.20 -34.18 0.95
N ARG A 460 -17.03 -34.65 2.19
CA ARG A 460 -18.12 -34.79 3.16
C ARG A 460 -18.63 -33.43 3.61
N SER A 461 -17.72 -32.52 3.93
CA SER A 461 -18.01 -31.21 4.51
C SER A 461 -17.33 -30.06 3.77
N THR A 462 -16.47 -30.36 2.79
CA THR A 462 -15.68 -29.35 2.08
C THR A 462 -15.80 -29.45 0.56
N ILE A 463 -15.58 -28.31 -0.10
CA ILE A 463 -15.44 -28.18 -1.54
C ILE A 463 -14.05 -27.59 -1.79
N GLN A 464 -13.25 -28.25 -2.61
CA GLN A 464 -11.82 -27.97 -2.79
C GLN A 464 -11.45 -27.91 -4.27
N VAL A 465 -10.53 -27.02 -4.65
CA VAL A 465 -9.90 -27.02 -5.98
C VAL A 465 -8.43 -27.30 -5.83
N TRP A 466 -7.95 -28.35 -6.51
CA TRP A 466 -6.57 -28.80 -6.48
C TRP A 466 -5.93 -28.64 -7.85
N ARG A 467 -4.68 -28.16 -7.88
CA ARG A 467 -3.94 -27.93 -9.10
C ARG A 467 -2.58 -28.64 -9.10
N LYS A 468 -2.27 -29.28 -10.22
CA LYS A 468 -0.97 -29.89 -10.48
C LYS A 468 -0.01 -28.86 -11.07
N ILE A 469 1.18 -28.73 -10.49
CA ILE A 469 2.21 -27.80 -10.98
C ILE A 469 2.99 -28.45 -12.13
N ALA A 470 3.12 -27.73 -13.26
CA ALA A 470 3.92 -28.19 -14.39
C ALA A 470 5.39 -28.43 -13.99
N GLY A 471 5.94 -29.60 -14.33
CA GLY A 471 7.33 -29.98 -14.02
C GLY A 471 7.57 -30.55 -12.61
N ASN A 472 6.55 -30.62 -11.74
CA ASN A 472 6.65 -31.22 -10.41
C ASN A 472 5.56 -32.28 -10.18
N LYS A 473 5.80 -33.26 -9.29
CA LYS A 473 4.77 -34.23 -8.86
C LYS A 473 3.88 -33.69 -7.74
N LYS A 474 4.06 -32.43 -7.33
CA LYS A 474 3.30 -31.79 -6.25
C LYS A 474 1.95 -31.27 -6.75
N VAL A 475 0.95 -31.35 -5.86
CA VAL A 475 -0.40 -30.82 -6.03
C VAL A 475 -0.60 -29.74 -4.97
N GLU A 476 -1.17 -28.60 -5.36
CA GLU A 476 -1.44 -27.46 -4.48
C GLU A 476 -2.96 -27.24 -4.37
N LEU A 477 -3.39 -26.81 -3.19
CA LEU A 477 -4.78 -26.41 -2.92
C LEU A 477 -4.93 -24.94 -3.34
N GLU A 478 -5.79 -24.69 -4.32
CA GLU A 478 -6.04 -23.35 -4.88
C GLU A 478 -7.30 -22.71 -4.28
N TYR A 479 -8.27 -23.50 -3.84
CA TYR A 479 -9.50 -23.03 -3.20
C TYR A 479 -10.04 -24.06 -2.21
N ILE A 480 -10.61 -23.59 -1.10
CA ILE A 480 -11.34 -24.42 -0.15
C ILE A 480 -12.52 -23.64 0.42
N TRP A 481 -13.63 -24.34 0.57
CA TRP A 481 -14.81 -23.90 1.32
C TRP A 481 -15.31 -25.05 2.18
N ALA A 482 -15.96 -24.73 3.30
CA ALA A 482 -16.53 -25.73 4.18
C ALA A 482 -17.91 -25.31 4.72
N ASN A 483 -18.76 -26.30 5.01
CA ASN A 483 -20.11 -26.07 5.53
C ASN A 483 -20.16 -25.69 7.02
N ASN A 484 -19.02 -25.65 7.70
CA ASN A 484 -18.87 -25.26 9.11
C ASN A 484 -19.70 -26.08 10.11
N VAL A 485 -20.16 -27.28 9.73
CA VAL A 485 -20.88 -28.19 10.64
C VAL A 485 -19.95 -28.69 11.74
N LYS A 486 -20.51 -28.95 12.93
CA LYS A 486 -19.74 -29.50 14.07
C LYS A 486 -19.24 -30.91 13.78
N ALA A 487 -18.02 -31.23 14.24
CA ALA A 487 -17.33 -32.48 13.95
C ALA A 487 -18.15 -33.75 14.29
N ASN A 488 -18.96 -33.71 15.35
CA ASN A 488 -19.78 -34.84 15.81
C ASN A 488 -21.08 -35.06 14.99
N ARG A 489 -21.36 -34.23 13.99
CA ARG A 489 -22.59 -34.31 13.16
C ARG A 489 -22.30 -34.52 11.67
N GLU A 490 -21.04 -34.66 11.28
CA GLU A 490 -20.64 -34.71 9.86
C GLU A 490 -21.18 -35.93 9.11
N GLU A 491 -21.28 -37.09 9.76
CA GLU A 491 -21.85 -38.28 9.13
C GLU A 491 -23.33 -38.06 8.76
N THR A 492 -24.07 -37.36 9.63
CA THR A 492 -25.48 -37.04 9.42
C THR A 492 -25.70 -35.80 8.54
N CYS A 493 -24.70 -34.94 8.38
CA CYS A 493 -24.82 -33.64 7.70
C CYS A 493 -23.85 -33.52 6.53
N ALA A 494 -23.63 -34.62 5.82
CA ALA A 494 -22.81 -34.63 4.61
C ALA A 494 -23.41 -33.74 3.51
N LEU A 495 -22.55 -33.13 2.70
CA LEU A 495 -22.94 -32.29 1.58
C LEU A 495 -23.75 -33.09 0.55
N LYS A 496 -24.96 -32.60 0.27
CA LYS A 496 -25.84 -33.08 -0.80
C LYS A 496 -25.80 -32.04 -1.92
N VAL A 497 -25.39 -32.46 -3.12
CA VAL A 497 -25.29 -31.60 -4.30
C VAL A 497 -26.66 -31.56 -5.01
N ASP A 498 -27.27 -30.39 -5.08
CA ASP A 498 -28.53 -30.19 -5.80
C ASP A 498 -28.31 -29.82 -7.26
N GLU A 499 -27.37 -28.91 -7.51
CA GLU A 499 -26.98 -28.47 -8.83
C GLU A 499 -25.46 -28.36 -8.93
N LEU A 500 -24.88 -28.85 -10.02
CA LEU A 500 -23.46 -28.67 -10.32
C LEU A 500 -23.25 -28.36 -11.79
N TYR A 501 -22.67 -27.21 -12.06
CA TYR A 501 -22.33 -26.71 -13.38
C TYR A 501 -20.82 -26.47 -13.49
N ILE A 502 -20.26 -26.82 -14.64
CA ILE A 502 -18.81 -26.78 -14.90
C ILE A 502 -18.52 -26.02 -16.19
N GLY A 503 -17.53 -25.14 -16.13
CA GLY A 503 -16.91 -24.47 -17.26
C GLY A 503 -15.41 -24.77 -17.33
N ASP A 504 -14.72 -24.16 -18.29
CA ASP A 504 -13.25 -24.25 -18.38
C ASP A 504 -12.65 -23.53 -17.16
N ARG A 505 -11.94 -24.28 -16.31
CA ARG A 505 -11.37 -23.82 -15.03
C ARG A 505 -12.37 -23.07 -14.15
N SER A 506 -13.63 -23.48 -14.16
CA SER A 506 -14.67 -22.83 -13.37
C SER A 506 -15.79 -23.79 -12.97
N PHE A 507 -16.46 -23.50 -11.87
CA PHE A 507 -17.66 -24.22 -11.44
C PHE A 507 -18.66 -23.30 -10.73
N TYR A 508 -19.91 -23.76 -10.71
CA TYR A 508 -20.97 -23.28 -9.85
C TYR A 508 -21.69 -24.50 -9.26
N ILE A 509 -21.92 -24.49 -7.95
CA ILE A 509 -22.55 -25.60 -7.24
C ILE A 509 -23.53 -25.07 -6.20
N LYS A 510 -24.71 -25.69 -6.15
CA LYS A 510 -25.66 -25.55 -5.05
C LYS A 510 -25.59 -26.79 -4.18
N VAL A 511 -25.35 -26.59 -2.90
CA VAL A 511 -25.25 -27.67 -1.91
C VAL A 511 -26.20 -27.43 -0.74
N ARG A 512 -26.66 -28.53 -0.14
CA ARG A 512 -27.43 -28.53 1.11
C ARG A 512 -26.96 -29.64 2.05
N TRP A 513 -27.36 -29.56 3.30
CA TRP A 513 -27.11 -30.58 4.33
C TRP A 513 -28.22 -30.51 5.39
N ASP A 514 -28.29 -31.51 6.27
CA ASP A 514 -29.47 -31.76 7.11
C ASP A 514 -29.69 -30.74 8.25
N GLU A 515 -28.79 -29.78 8.47
CA GLU A 515 -29.00 -28.64 9.39
C GLU A 515 -29.65 -27.43 8.71
N LEU A 516 -29.73 -27.40 7.38
CA LEU A 516 -30.44 -26.35 6.64
C LEU A 516 -31.94 -26.62 6.62
N LYS A 517 -32.74 -25.55 6.63
CA LYS A 517 -34.20 -25.68 6.52
C LYS A 517 -34.60 -26.18 5.13
N ASP A 518 -35.81 -26.72 5.02
CA ASP A 518 -36.40 -27.07 3.73
C ASP A 518 -36.40 -25.83 2.81
N ASN A 519 -35.79 -25.98 1.63
CA ASN A 519 -35.51 -24.95 0.61
C ASN A 519 -34.31 -24.01 0.85
N GLU A 520 -33.53 -24.19 1.92
CA GLU A 520 -32.25 -23.49 2.08
C GLU A 520 -31.12 -24.26 1.36
N PHE A 521 -30.32 -23.52 0.59
CA PHE A 521 -29.13 -24.03 -0.10
C PHE A 521 -28.01 -23.01 0.02
N PHE A 522 -26.77 -23.49 -0.12
CA PHE A 522 -25.60 -22.64 -0.21
C PHE A 522 -25.03 -22.69 -1.63
N GLU A 523 -24.70 -21.54 -2.19
CA GLU A 523 -24.13 -21.41 -3.52
C GLU A 523 -22.63 -21.20 -3.41
N VAL A 524 -21.86 -22.03 -4.11
CA VAL A 524 -20.42 -21.86 -4.23
C VAL A 524 -20.07 -21.76 -5.71
N LYS A 525 -19.31 -20.75 -6.08
CA LYS A 525 -18.74 -20.63 -7.42
C LYS A 525 -17.24 -20.46 -7.35
N TRP A 526 -16.54 -20.74 -8.43
CA TRP A 526 -15.14 -20.41 -8.55
C TRP A 526 -14.77 -20.31 -10.03
N PRO A 527 -13.98 -19.29 -10.45
CA PRO A 527 -13.52 -18.15 -9.66
C PRO A 527 -14.68 -17.19 -9.28
N TYR A 528 -14.48 -16.35 -8.26
CA TYR A 528 -15.44 -15.29 -7.92
C TYR A 528 -15.08 -13.97 -8.64
N SER A 529 -16.10 -13.14 -8.91
CA SER A 529 -15.94 -11.82 -9.54
C SER A 529 -15.32 -10.76 -8.63
N ASP A 530 -15.24 -11.02 -7.32
CA ASP A 530 -14.54 -10.19 -6.34
C ASP A 530 -13.06 -10.59 -6.17
N ASN A 531 -12.54 -11.35 -7.14
CA ASN A 531 -11.25 -12.00 -7.13
C ASN A 531 -11.08 -12.95 -5.92
N HIS A 532 -10.22 -12.62 -4.94
CA HIS A 532 -9.93 -13.45 -3.76
C HIS A 532 -10.62 -13.04 -2.48
N VAL A 533 -11.46 -12.01 -2.45
CA VAL A 533 -12.09 -11.60 -1.18
C VAL A 533 -12.95 -12.74 -0.62
N THR A 534 -13.91 -13.24 -1.42
CA THR A 534 -14.71 -14.41 -1.02
C THR A 534 -13.86 -15.68 -0.83
N PRO A 535 -12.94 -16.05 -1.74
CA PRO A 535 -12.02 -17.17 -1.52
C PRO A 535 -11.20 -17.12 -0.22
N ILE A 536 -10.70 -15.95 0.18
CA ILE A 536 -9.92 -15.80 1.42
C ILE A 536 -10.83 -15.96 2.64
N ILE A 537 -12.03 -15.38 2.63
CA ILE A 537 -13.02 -15.58 3.70
C ILE A 537 -13.32 -17.07 3.85
N HIS A 538 -13.61 -17.75 2.73
CA HIS A 538 -13.86 -19.18 2.72
C HIS A 538 -12.67 -20.01 3.22
N ALA A 539 -11.44 -19.63 2.87
CA ALA A 539 -10.24 -20.29 3.37
C ALA A 539 -10.06 -20.08 4.88
N CYS A 540 -10.30 -18.87 5.39
CA CYS A 540 -10.25 -18.57 6.83
C CYS A 540 -11.33 -19.34 7.60
N ASP A 541 -12.55 -19.39 7.09
CA ASP A 541 -13.66 -20.14 7.69
C ASP A 541 -13.38 -21.64 7.68
N ALA A 542 -12.88 -22.16 6.56
CA ALA A 542 -12.45 -23.56 6.46
C ALA A 542 -11.32 -23.87 7.43
N LEU A 543 -10.32 -23.00 7.59
CA LEU A 543 -9.25 -23.17 8.57
C LEU A 543 -9.80 -23.19 10.00
N LEU A 544 -10.72 -22.30 10.35
CA LEU A 544 -11.37 -22.29 11.65
C LEU A 544 -12.12 -23.61 11.89
N HIS A 545 -12.88 -24.05 10.90
CA HIS A 545 -13.61 -25.30 10.92
C HIS A 545 -12.70 -26.54 11.02
N LEU A 546 -11.51 -26.51 10.42
CA LEU A 546 -10.49 -27.56 10.58
C LEU A 546 -9.83 -27.50 11.98
N ASN A 547 -9.53 -26.31 12.50
CA ASN A 547 -8.91 -26.13 13.82
C ASN A 547 -9.82 -26.65 14.95
N TYR A 548 -11.13 -26.40 14.86
CA TYR A 548 -12.10 -26.97 15.81
C TYR A 548 -12.09 -28.52 15.81
N ARG A 549 -11.67 -29.17 14.72
CA ARG A 549 -11.52 -30.64 14.68
C ARG A 549 -10.27 -31.10 15.36
N GLU A 550 -9.15 -30.39 15.20
CA GLU A 550 -7.89 -30.74 15.86
C GLU A 550 -8.02 -30.70 17.39
N ILE A 551 -8.71 -29.68 17.91
CA ILE A 551 -9.01 -29.53 19.35
C ILE A 551 -9.89 -30.69 19.85
N ASN A 552 -11.00 -30.99 19.15
CA ASN A 552 -11.87 -32.12 19.51
C ASN A 552 -11.14 -33.48 19.41
N TRP A 553 -10.21 -33.64 18.47
CA TRP A 553 -9.37 -34.82 18.34
C TRP A 553 -8.44 -35.02 19.54
N LEU A 554 -7.84 -33.93 20.04
CA LEU A 554 -7.00 -33.93 21.24
C LEU A 554 -7.83 -34.28 22.48
N ASP A 555 -9.05 -33.76 22.61
CA ASP A 555 -9.96 -34.08 23.72
C ASP A 555 -10.42 -35.54 23.70
N ILE A 556 -10.72 -36.11 22.53
CA ILE A 556 -11.05 -37.54 22.39
C ILE A 556 -9.85 -38.42 22.75
N LYS A 557 -8.64 -38.05 22.31
CA LYS A 557 -7.41 -38.80 22.61
C LYS A 557 -7.04 -38.72 24.09
N ASN A 558 -7.27 -37.58 24.73
CA ASN A 558 -7.06 -37.39 26.18
C ASN A 558 -8.14 -38.09 27.01
N GLY A 559 -9.39 -38.15 26.54
CA GLY A 559 -10.46 -38.92 27.17
C GLY A 559 -10.26 -40.44 27.10
N MET A 560 -9.72 -40.95 25.99
CA MET A 560 -9.34 -42.37 25.85
C MET A 560 -8.18 -42.80 26.75
N ASN A 561 -7.28 -41.88 27.14
CA ASN A 561 -6.22 -42.15 28.12
C ASN A 561 -6.71 -42.13 29.58
N SER A 562 -7.99 -41.86 29.83
CA SER A 562 -8.60 -41.99 31.18
C SER A 562 -9.31 -43.34 31.41
N TRP A 563 -9.24 -44.26 30.44
CA TRP A 563 -9.84 -45.60 30.49
C TRP A 563 -8.85 -46.72 30.12
N ILE A 564 -7.56 -46.50 30.36
CA ILE A 564 -6.52 -47.54 30.50
C ILE A 564 -5.78 -47.26 31.80
#